data_AF-A0A0J1J388-F1
#
_entry.id   AF-A0A0J1J388-F1
#
_cell.length_a   1.000
_cell.length_b   1.000
_cell.length_c   1.000
_cell.angle_alpha   90.00
_cell.angle_beta   90.00
_cell.angle_gamma   90.00
#
_symmetry.space_group_name_H-M   'P 1'
#
loop_
_entity.id
_entity.type
_entity.pdbx_description
1 polymer ?
#
loop_
_entity_poly.entity_id
_entity_poly.type
_entity_poly.pdbx_seq_one_letter_code
_entity_poly.pdbx_strand_id
1 'polypeptide(L)'
;MKYMPRLKPNEDDVKNRTLEGIIAKYINIRKMTEDDLAMYLRITKRTLQNKRKKPETFTYPEVRRAFRVLQVPDAEKLEIF
;
A
#
# COMPACT_ATOMS: atom_id res chain seq x y z
N MET A 1 35.99 4.02 -2.81
CA MET A 1 34.52 3.90 -2.72
C MET A 1 34.19 2.98 -1.56
N LYS A 2 33.45 3.45 -0.53
CA LYS A 2 32.98 2.58 0.56
C LYS A 2 31.91 1.65 0.00
N TYR A 3 32.17 0.35 -0.01
CA TYR A 3 31.14 -0.66 -0.27
C TYR A 3 30.15 -0.60 0.88
N MET A 4 28.95 -0.07 0.66
CA MET A 4 27.86 -0.20 1.62
C MET A 4 27.25 -1.59 1.40
N PRO A 5 27.38 -2.53 2.35
CA PRO A 5 26.68 -3.80 2.25
C PRO A 5 25.19 -3.48 2.20
N ARG A 6 24.50 -4.01 1.19
CA ARG A 6 23.04 -3.94 1.12
C ARG A 6 22.51 -4.72 2.32
N LEU A 7 22.05 -4.02 3.34
CA LEU A 7 21.31 -4.64 4.44
C LEU A 7 20.15 -5.42 3.81
N LYS A 8 20.03 -6.71 4.13
CA LYS A 8 18.84 -7.47 3.74
C LYS A 8 17.63 -6.67 4.24
N PRO A 9 16.65 -6.34 3.38
CA PRO A 9 15.44 -5.67 3.85
C PRO A 9 14.83 -6.51 4.95
N ASN A 10 14.44 -5.87 6.05
CA ASN A 10 13.71 -6.55 7.11
C ASN A 10 12.34 -6.99 6.57
N GLU A 11 11.67 -7.91 7.25
CA GLU A 11 10.38 -8.42 6.79
C GLU A 11 9.33 -7.31 6.64
N ASP A 12 9.38 -6.29 7.51
CA ASP A 12 8.48 -5.14 7.47
C ASP A 12 8.68 -4.28 6.21
N ASP A 13 9.92 -4.07 5.77
CA ASP A 13 10.25 -3.35 4.53
C ASP A 13 9.72 -4.10 3.31
N VAL A 14 9.79 -5.44 3.34
CA VAL A 14 9.21 -6.28 2.28
C VAL A 14 7.69 -6.12 2.27
N LYS A 15 7.03 -6.28 3.43
CA LYS A 15 5.57 -6.10 3.56
C LYS A 15 5.12 -4.71 3.13
N ASN A 16 5.84 -3.66 3.51
CA ASN A 16 5.54 -2.28 3.13
C ASN A 16 5.62 -2.08 1.61
N ARG A 17 6.67 -2.60 0.96
CA ARG A 17 6.80 -2.55 -0.51
C ARG A 17 5.70 -3.35 -1.20
N THR A 18 5.38 -4.53 -0.68
CA THR A 18 4.28 -5.35 -1.21
C THR A 18 2.94 -4.62 -1.09
N LEU A 19 2.66 -3.97 0.04
CA LEU A 19 1.43 -3.21 0.25
C LEU A 19 1.29 -2.06 -0.76
N GLU A 20 2.36 -1.29 -0.96
CA GLU A 20 2.38 -0.21 -1.96
C GLU A 20 2.16 -0.75 -3.38
N GLY A 21 2.85 -1.84 -3.72
CA GLY A 21 2.74 -2.50 -5.03
C GLY A 21 1.32 -3.03 -5.31
N ILE A 22 0.68 -3.68 -4.34
CA ILE A 22 -0.70 -4.16 -4.45
C ILE A 22 -1.64 -2.97 -4.66
N ILE A 23 -1.53 -1.91 -3.86
CA ILE A 23 -2.40 -0.73 -4.00
C ILE A 23 -2.21 -0.10 -5.40
N ALA A 24 -0.97 0.10 -5.84
CA ALA A 24 -0.67 0.69 -7.15
C ALA A 24 -1.23 -0.17 -8.31
N LYS A 25 -1.02 -1.49 -8.24
CA LYS A 25 -1.51 -2.47 -9.22
C LYS A 25 -3.03 -2.39 -9.35
N TYR A 26 -3.74 -2.48 -8.23
CA TYR A 26 -5.20 -2.55 -8.27
C TYR A 26 -5.88 -1.20 -8.50
N ILE A 27 -5.28 -0.07 -8.14
CA ILE A 27 -5.75 1.26 -8.59
C ILE A 27 -5.83 1.29 -10.12
N ASN A 28 -4.77 0.83 -10.81
CA ASN A 28 -4.73 0.79 -12.26
C ASN A 28 -5.75 -0.20 -12.86
N ILE A 29 -5.84 -1.42 -12.31
CA ILE A 29 -6.82 -2.44 -12.76
C ILE A 29 -8.25 -1.92 -12.64
N ARG A 30 -8.56 -1.23 -11.54
CA ARG A 30 -9.89 -0.68 -11.26
C ARG A 30 -10.15 0.65 -11.95
N LYS A 31 -9.17 1.20 -12.68
CA LYS A 31 -9.22 2.53 -13.31
C LYS A 31 -9.67 3.62 -12.33
N MET A 32 -9.25 3.50 -11.07
CA MET A 32 -9.55 4.47 -10.02
C MET A 32 -8.48 5.54 -9.99
N THR A 33 -8.86 6.75 -9.61
CA THR A 33 -7.90 7.80 -9.27
C THR A 33 -7.48 7.69 -7.80
N GLU A 34 -6.36 8.34 -7.44
CA GLU A 34 -5.99 8.48 -6.04
C GLU A 34 -7.03 9.27 -5.24
N ASP A 35 -7.71 10.22 -5.87
CA ASP A 35 -8.79 11.00 -5.25
C ASP A 35 -9.98 10.11 -4.89
N ASP A 36 -10.38 9.20 -5.79
CA ASP A 36 -11.45 8.23 -5.53
C ASP A 36 -11.11 7.35 -4.32
N LEU A 37 -9.91 6.75 -4.31
CA LEU A 37 -9.49 5.88 -3.22
C LEU A 37 -9.39 6.64 -1.90
N ALA A 38 -8.87 7.87 -1.92
CA ALA A 38 -8.79 8.73 -0.74
C ALA A 38 -10.19 9.05 -0.17
N MET A 39 -11.17 9.31 -1.03
CA MET A 39 -12.57 9.51 -0.64
C MET A 39 -13.14 8.28 0.08
N TYR A 40 -12.93 7.07 -0.44
CA TYR A 40 -13.39 5.84 0.23
C TYR A 40 -12.69 5.57 1.57
N LEU A 41 -11.42 5.95 1.68
CA LEU A 41 -10.65 5.84 2.91
C LEU A 41 -11.01 6.93 3.94
N ARG A 42 -11.75 7.97 3.52
CA ARG A 42 -12.07 9.18 4.31
C ARG A 42 -10.80 9.94 4.71
N ILE A 43 -9.85 10.04 3.80
CA ILE A 43 -8.61 10.80 3.96
C ILE A 43 -8.43 11.75 2.78
N THR A 44 -7.53 12.72 2.91
CA THR A 44 -7.18 13.57 1.75
C THR A 44 -6.29 12.81 0.78
N LYS A 45 -6.31 13.19 -0.51
CA LYS A 45 -5.35 12.68 -1.51
C LYS A 45 -3.90 12.82 -1.05
N ARG A 46 -3.57 13.95 -0.44
CA ARG A 46 -2.22 14.21 0.09
C ARG A 46 -1.84 13.21 1.18
N THR A 47 -2.78 12.88 2.06
CA THR A 47 -2.59 11.85 3.09
C THR A 47 -2.38 10.48 2.46
N LEU A 48 -3.18 10.10 1.46
CA LEU A 48 -3.02 8.84 0.74
C LEU A 48 -1.63 8.75 0.09
N GLN A 49 -1.18 9.79 -0.60
CA GLN A 49 0.15 9.84 -1.22
C GLN A 49 1.27 9.71 -0.19
N ASN A 50 1.13 10.35 0.97
CA ASN A 50 2.11 10.23 2.05
C ASN A 50 2.13 8.81 2.62
N LYS A 51 0.97 8.18 2.83
CA LYS A 51 0.86 6.79 3.27
C LYS A 51 1.40 5.80 2.24
N ARG A 52 1.20 6.03 0.94
CA ARG A 52 1.83 5.20 -0.11
C ARG A 52 3.35 5.30 -0.12
N LYS A 53 3.91 6.48 0.17
CA LYS A 53 5.36 6.68 0.33
C LYS A 53 5.91 6.08 1.63
N LYS A 54 5.04 5.90 2.63
CA LYS A 54 5.34 5.37 3.97
C LYS A 54 4.28 4.36 4.40
N PRO A 55 4.25 3.15 3.79
CA PRO A 55 3.16 2.20 3.96
C PRO A 55 2.92 1.78 5.41
N GLU A 56 3.95 1.83 6.26
CA GLU A 56 3.88 1.59 7.70
C GLU A 56 2.93 2.54 8.44
N THR A 57 2.59 3.69 7.84
CA THR A 57 1.66 4.66 8.42
C THR A 57 0.20 4.38 8.07
N PHE A 58 -0.09 3.36 7.25
CA PHE A 58 -1.45 2.85 7.10
C PHE A 58 -1.90 2.18 8.38
N THR A 59 -3.11 2.52 8.83
CA THR A 59 -3.78 1.78 9.89
C THR A 59 -4.42 0.53 9.31
N TYR A 60 -4.54 -0.53 10.12
CA TYR A 60 -5.20 -1.77 9.70
C TYR A 60 -6.61 -1.55 9.11
N PRO A 61 -7.49 -0.69 9.68
CA PRO A 61 -8.80 -0.40 9.08
C PRO A 61 -8.73 0.33 7.73
N GLU A 62 -7.69 1.12 7.47
CA GLU A 62 -7.48 1.76 6.16
C GLU A 62 -7.05 0.71 5.13
N VAL A 63 -6.11 -0.18 5.46
CA VAL A 63 -5.68 -1.27 4.56
C VAL A 63 -6.86 -2.17 4.19
N ARG A 64 -7.65 -2.62 5.19
CA ARG A 64 -8.84 -3.44 4.92
C ARG A 64 -9.86 -2.75 4.01
N ARG A 65 -10.08 -1.44 4.19
CA ARG A 65 -10.98 -0.66 3.33
C ARG A 65 -10.42 -0.52 1.93
N ALA A 66 -9.13 -0.20 1.79
CA ALA A 66 -8.46 -0.13 0.49
C ALA A 66 -8.59 -1.46 -0.26
N PHE A 67 -8.27 -2.58 0.38
CA PHE A 67 -8.37 -3.90 -0.24
C PHE A 67 -9.80 -4.29 -0.64
N ARG A 68 -10.80 -3.88 0.15
CA ARG A 68 -12.21 -4.09 -0.20
C ARG A 68 -12.62 -3.27 -1.43
N VAL A 69 -12.25 -1.99 -1.47
CA VAL A 69 -12.59 -1.06 -2.57
C VAL A 69 -11.89 -1.46 -3.85
N LEU A 70 -10.60 -1.78 -3.76
CA LEU A 70 -9.78 -2.24 -4.87
C LEU A 70 -10.08 -3.69 -5.27
N GLN A 71 -10.90 -4.40 -4.48
CA GLN A 71 -11.27 -5.81 -4.66
C GLN A 71 -10.03 -6.67 -4.89
N VAL A 72 -9.06 -6.54 -3.97
CA VAL A 72 -7.84 -7.36 -3.95
C VAL A 72 -8.23 -8.82 -3.64
N PRO A 73 -7.70 -9.82 -4.36
CA PRO A 73 -7.92 -11.23 -4.08
C PRO A 73 -7.34 -11.64 -2.72
N ASP A 74 -7.96 -12.62 -2.06
CA ASP A 74 -7.52 -13.06 -0.72
C ASP A 74 -6.10 -13.61 -0.70
N ALA A 75 -5.66 -14.27 -1.77
CA ALA A 75 -4.28 -14.76 -1.91
C ALA A 75 -3.24 -13.64 -1.74
N GLU A 76 -3.45 -12.48 -2.35
CA GLU A 76 -2.53 -11.33 -2.23
C GLU A 76 -2.67 -10.62 -0.87
N LYS A 77 -3.81 -10.76 -0.17
CA LYS A 77 -3.97 -10.19 1.19
C LYS A 77 -3.12 -10.93 2.22
N LEU A 78 -2.97 -12.25 2.06
CA LEU A 78 -2.18 -13.10 2.95
C LEU A 78 -0.68 -12.78 2.91
N GLU A 79 -0.21 -12.09 1.86
CA GLU A 79 1.18 -11.64 1.77
C GLU A 79 1.50 -10.47 2.73
N ILE A 80 0.47 -9.79 3.23
CA ILE A 80 0.60 -8.63 4.13
C ILE A 80 0.33 -8.99 5.59
N PHE A 81 -0.64 -9.87 5.85
CA PHE A 81 -1.13 -10.19 7.20
C PHE A 81 -0.49 -11.45 7.78
#